data_AF-A0A6A5G4R6-F1
#
_entry.id   AF-A0A6A5G4R6-F1
#
_cell.length_a   1.000
_cell.length_b   1.000
_cell.length_c   1.000
_cell.angle_alpha   90.00
_cell.angle_beta   90.00
_cell.angle_gamma   90.00
#
_symmetry.space_group_name_H-M   'P 1'
#
loop_
_entity.id
_entity.type
_entity.pdbx_description
1 polymer ?
#
loop_
_entity_poly.entity_id
_entity_poly.type
_entity_poly.pdbx_seq_one_letter_code
_entity_poly.pdbx_strand_id
1 'polypeptide(L)'
;MVNYRSATEIKTPEKPPRPSQQPTEDELNSEPADETPEALEKRYDGYMKTLVEAHPDKKCDVMFAKLNDATIRKEVEFYREQDMKDRETHPSEIVNTLPEKEHTKANIEYLGLVLFGFHGKLRKEVMSHTVLVSPTEFFINPWSIRLTKHKYIQEFNQHPEREVLGKKRKSTNYAFLQNLAKHIREFREFYKNSLNKHRKVYKSCWNDAGICLDLSIASWFKLHI
;
A
#
# COMPACT_ATOMS: atom_id res chain seq x y z
N MET A 1 6.15 39.34 -43.95
CA MET A 1 5.15 40.17 -43.25
C MET A 1 3.98 39.27 -42.89
N VAL A 2 3.88 38.84 -41.63
CA VAL A 2 2.78 37.98 -41.16
C VAL A 2 1.94 38.81 -40.19
N ASN A 3 0.72 39.14 -40.61
CA ASN A 3 -0.25 39.88 -39.83
C ASN A 3 -0.86 38.96 -38.75
N TYR A 4 -0.50 39.18 -37.49
CA TYR A 4 -1.20 38.62 -36.34
C TYR A 4 -2.32 39.58 -35.90
N ARG A 5 -3.52 39.40 -36.45
CA ARG A 5 -4.79 39.67 -35.75
C ARG A 5 -5.11 38.36 -35.01
N SER A 6 -5.46 38.29 -33.74
CA SER A 6 -6.28 39.17 -32.91
C SER A 6 -5.97 38.83 -31.44
N ALA A 7 -5.50 39.81 -30.68
CA ALA A 7 -5.42 39.69 -29.23
C ALA A 7 -6.86 39.61 -28.70
N THR A 8 -7.19 38.49 -28.06
CA THR A 8 -8.39 38.34 -27.24
C THR A 8 -8.41 39.45 -26.20
N GLU A 9 -9.37 40.36 -26.30
CA GLU A 9 -9.68 41.36 -25.28
C GLU A 9 -9.90 40.63 -23.94
N ILE A 10 -8.93 40.74 -23.05
CA ILE A 10 -9.08 40.32 -21.67
C ILE A 10 -10.10 41.28 -21.06
N LYS A 11 -11.36 40.84 -20.96
CA LYS A 11 -12.39 41.56 -20.20
C LYS A 11 -11.88 41.72 -18.78
N THR A 12 -11.51 42.95 -18.42
CA THR A 12 -11.25 43.31 -17.04
C THR A 12 -12.55 43.06 -16.27
N PRO A 13 -12.51 42.32 -15.15
CA PRO A 13 -13.71 42.12 -14.35
C PRO A 13 -14.23 43.48 -13.89
N GLU A 14 -15.55 43.69 -13.98
CA GLU A 14 -16.19 44.88 -13.45
C GLU A 14 -15.73 45.09 -12.01
N LYS A 15 -15.22 46.29 -11.75
CA LYS A 15 -14.73 46.68 -10.43
C LYS A 15 -15.90 46.46 -9.45
N PRO A 16 -15.75 45.61 -8.41
CA PRO A 16 -16.83 45.40 -7.47
C PRO A 16 -17.24 46.75 -6.88
N PRO A 17 -18.55 46.98 -6.62
CA PRO A 17 -19.01 48.22 -6.02
C PRO A 17 -18.21 48.44 -4.74
N ARG A 18 -17.49 49.56 -4.69
CA ARG A 18 -16.79 49.99 -3.49
C ARG A 18 -17.85 50.07 -2.38
N PRO A 19 -17.62 49.51 -1.18
CA PRO A 19 -18.53 49.69 -0.07
C PRO A 19 -18.83 51.19 0.07
N SER A 20 -20.11 51.54 0.03
CA SER A 20 -20.53 52.92 0.27
C SER A 20 -20.18 53.26 1.71
N GLN A 21 -19.48 54.37 1.89
CA GLN A 21 -19.14 55.02 3.15
C GLN A 21 -17.99 54.36 3.92
N GLN A 22 -16.77 54.90 3.73
CA GLN A 22 -15.91 55.07 4.90
C GLN A 22 -16.58 56.14 5.78
N PRO A 23 -16.71 55.93 7.10
CA PRO A 23 -17.11 57.00 8.01
C PRO A 23 -16.14 58.16 7.80
N THR A 24 -16.67 59.36 7.56
CA THR A 24 -15.83 60.56 7.52
C THR A 24 -15.36 60.80 8.95
N GLU A 25 -14.10 61.17 9.17
CA GLU A 25 -13.50 61.32 10.52
C GLU A 25 -14.26 62.32 11.41
N ASP A 26 -15.15 63.11 10.83
CA ASP A 26 -15.99 64.12 11.48
C ASP A 26 -17.08 63.58 12.44
N GLU A 27 -17.36 62.28 12.46
CA GLU A 27 -18.36 61.68 13.39
C GLU A 27 -17.73 61.07 14.66
N LEU A 28 -16.41 61.10 14.82
CA LEU A 28 -15.73 60.59 16.01
C LEU A 28 -15.65 61.69 17.08
N ASN A 29 -16.44 61.53 18.16
CA ASN A 29 -16.36 62.39 19.34
C ASN A 29 -14.91 62.51 19.84
N SER A 30 -14.45 63.74 20.06
CA SER A 30 -13.10 64.04 20.56
C SER A 30 -12.82 63.34 21.89
N GLU A 31 -11.63 62.75 22.04
CA GLU A 31 -11.22 62.08 23.27
C GLU A 31 -11.18 63.09 24.44
N PRO A 32 -11.86 62.81 25.56
CA PRO A 32 -11.79 63.65 26.75
C PRO A 32 -10.40 63.50 27.42
N ALA A 33 -9.77 64.64 27.72
CA ALA A 33 -8.37 64.70 28.15
C ALA A 33 -8.07 64.17 29.57
N ASP A 34 -9.09 63.95 30.40
CA ASP A 34 -8.97 63.64 31.84
C ASP A 34 -9.69 62.33 32.26
N GLU A 35 -9.60 61.27 31.46
CA GLU A 35 -10.19 59.97 31.81
C GLU A 35 -9.31 59.14 32.77
N THR A 36 -9.94 58.52 33.77
CA THR A 36 -9.30 57.48 34.59
C THR A 36 -9.07 56.21 33.75
N PRO A 37 -8.01 55.42 34.04
CA PRO A 37 -7.66 54.25 33.22
C PRO A 37 -8.79 53.22 33.06
N GLU A 38 -9.63 53.05 34.09
CA GLU A 38 -10.80 52.15 34.03
C GLU A 38 -11.92 52.67 33.11
N ALA A 39 -12.04 54.00 32.95
CA ALA A 39 -13.02 54.61 32.05
C ALA A 39 -12.57 54.50 30.59
N LEU A 40 -11.27 54.62 30.34
CA LEU A 40 -10.65 54.44 29.02
C LEU A 40 -10.84 53.01 28.52
N GLU A 41 -10.61 52.01 29.38
CA GLU A 41 -10.80 50.59 29.04
C GLU A 41 -12.26 50.29 28.66
N LYS A 42 -13.23 50.82 29.43
CA LYS A 42 -14.66 50.68 29.09
C LYS A 42 -15.04 51.34 27.78
N ARG A 43 -14.46 52.50 27.45
CA ARG A 43 -14.69 53.20 26.18
C ARG A 43 -14.14 52.39 25.01
N TYR A 44 -12.94 51.85 25.17
CA TYR A 44 -12.29 51.01 24.19
C TYR A 44 -13.06 49.71 23.95
N ASP A 45 -13.52 49.05 25.01
CA ASP A 45 -14.35 47.84 24.92
C ASP A 45 -15.69 48.12 24.23
N GLY A 46 -16.31 49.27 24.50
CA GLY A 46 -17.52 49.72 23.81
C GLY A 46 -17.29 49.91 22.32
N TYR A 47 -16.19 50.58 21.95
CA TYR A 47 -15.80 50.79 20.56
C TYR A 47 -15.52 49.47 19.83
N MET A 48 -14.79 48.55 20.46
CA MET A 48 -14.49 47.24 19.88
C MET A 48 -15.75 46.41 19.67
N LYS A 49 -16.73 46.47 20.57
CA LYS A 49 -18.04 45.81 20.36
C LYS A 49 -18.78 46.42 19.17
N THR A 50 -18.80 47.74 19.03
CA THR A 50 -19.44 48.38 17.87
C THR A 50 -18.79 48.00 16.55
N LEU A 51 -17.47 47.85 16.50
CA LEU A 51 -16.76 47.38 15.30
C LEU A 51 -17.09 45.92 14.95
N VAL A 52 -17.23 45.05 15.96
CA VAL A 52 -17.62 43.65 15.76
C VAL A 52 -19.08 43.53 15.30
N GLU A 53 -19.97 44.38 15.80
CA GLU A 53 -21.38 44.41 15.40
C GLU A 53 -21.61 45.06 14.03
N ALA A 54 -20.79 46.06 13.65
CA ALA A 54 -20.85 46.72 12.34
C ALA A 54 -20.51 45.78 11.16
N HIS A 55 -19.82 44.68 11.43
CA HIS A 55 -19.50 43.65 10.45
C HIS A 55 -20.08 42.28 10.88
N PRO A 56 -21.41 42.09 10.76
CA PRO A 56 -22.09 40.87 11.24
C PRO A 56 -21.68 39.61 10.46
N ASP A 57 -21.20 39.77 9.23
CA ASP A 57 -20.79 38.67 8.37
C ASP A 57 -19.34 38.25 8.66
N LYS A 58 -19.16 37.30 9.59
CA LYS A 58 -17.86 36.61 9.81
C LYS A 58 -17.39 35.77 8.61
N LYS A 59 -18.13 35.78 7.50
CA LYS A 59 -17.83 35.02 6.29
C LYS A 59 -17.29 35.97 5.23
N CYS A 60 -15.97 36.12 5.20
CA CYS A 60 -15.33 36.50 3.96
C CYS A 60 -15.52 35.35 2.97
N ASP A 61 -16.58 35.40 2.15
CA ASP A 61 -16.83 34.45 1.06
C ASP A 61 -15.78 34.56 -0.07
N VAL A 62 -14.85 35.51 0.04
CA VAL A 62 -13.71 35.67 -0.86
C VAL A 62 -12.63 34.67 -0.50
N MET A 63 -12.78 33.44 -0.98
CA MET A 63 -11.69 32.48 -0.99
C MET A 63 -10.62 32.97 -1.98
N PHE A 64 -9.40 33.20 -1.50
CA PHE A 64 -8.28 33.52 -2.39
C PHE A 64 -8.13 32.44 -3.46
N ALA A 65 -7.95 32.85 -4.72
CA ALA A 65 -7.65 31.93 -5.79
C ALA A 65 -6.40 31.11 -5.42
N LYS A 66 -6.53 29.79 -5.43
CA LYS A 66 -5.38 28.92 -5.14
C LYS A 66 -4.33 29.13 -6.22
N LEU A 67 -3.14 29.54 -5.81
CA LEU A 67 -1.98 29.65 -6.70
C LEU A 67 -1.65 28.26 -7.26
N ASN A 68 -1.29 28.22 -8.54
CA ASN A 68 -0.87 26.99 -9.20
C ASN A 68 0.65 26.83 -9.08
N ASP A 69 1.09 25.95 -8.18
CA ASP A 69 2.52 25.68 -7.93
C ASP A 69 3.26 25.24 -9.20
N ALA A 70 2.60 24.53 -10.12
CA ALA A 70 3.23 24.10 -11.36
C ALA A 70 3.53 25.29 -12.29
N THR A 71 2.68 26.31 -12.30
CA THR A 71 2.91 27.54 -13.05
C THR A 71 4.06 28.33 -12.43
N ILE A 72 4.07 28.48 -11.11
CA ILE A 72 5.14 29.19 -10.39
C ILE A 72 6.50 28.54 -10.68
N ARG A 73 6.60 27.20 -10.63
CA ARG A 73 7.86 26.50 -10.94
C ARG A 73 8.36 26.77 -12.35
N LYS A 74 7.45 26.77 -13.34
CA LYS A 74 7.81 27.07 -14.74
C LYS A 74 8.28 28.51 -14.90
N GLU A 75 7.63 29.46 -14.24
CA GLU A 75 8.05 30.86 -14.27
C GLU A 75 9.43 31.05 -13.63
N VAL A 76 9.69 30.41 -12.49
CA VAL A 76 11.01 30.45 -11.83
C VAL A 76 12.10 29.91 -12.74
N GLU A 77 11.86 28.78 -13.42
CA GLU A 77 12.82 28.23 -14.39
C GLU A 77 13.03 29.17 -15.57
N PHE A 78 11.96 29.76 -16.11
CA PHE A 78 12.01 30.70 -17.21
C PHE A 78 12.83 31.96 -16.88
N TYR A 79 12.54 32.63 -15.76
CA TYR A 79 13.29 33.82 -15.34
C TYR A 79 14.75 33.50 -15.06
N ARG A 80 15.04 32.34 -14.48
CA ARG A 80 16.42 31.90 -14.27
C ARG A 80 17.17 31.69 -15.59
N GLU A 81 16.54 31.09 -16.60
CA GLU A 81 17.15 30.93 -17.92
C GLU A 81 17.39 32.27 -18.61
N GLN A 82 16.45 33.21 -18.46
CA GLN A 82 16.58 34.55 -19.01
C GLN A 82 17.73 35.32 -18.34
N ASP A 83 17.77 35.36 -17.01
CA ASP A 83 18.83 36.01 -16.23
C ASP A 83 20.21 35.47 -16.58
N MET A 84 20.32 34.15 -16.81
CA MET A 84 21.59 33.51 -17.18
C MET A 84 22.04 33.91 -18.60
N LYS A 85 21.12 34.06 -19.56
CA LYS A 85 21.44 34.53 -20.92
C LYS A 85 21.83 36.01 -20.91
N ASP A 86 21.09 36.84 -20.18
CA ASP A 86 21.40 38.26 -20.02
C ASP A 86 22.75 38.45 -19.32
N ARG A 87 23.08 37.55 -18.38
CA ARG A 87 24.40 37.52 -17.76
C ARG A 87 25.49 37.03 -18.70
N GLU A 88 25.21 36.11 -19.63
CA GLU A 88 26.19 35.60 -20.60
C GLU A 88 26.64 36.67 -21.61
N THR A 89 25.71 37.51 -22.08
CA THR A 89 26.01 38.59 -23.04
C THR A 89 26.92 39.65 -22.42
N HIS A 90 26.75 39.98 -21.14
CA HIS A 90 27.46 41.07 -20.49
C HIS A 90 29.00 40.92 -20.45
N PRO A 91 29.60 39.80 -20.00
CA PRO A 91 31.03 39.55 -20.09
C PRO A 91 31.55 39.62 -21.52
N SER A 92 30.80 39.10 -22.50
CA SER A 92 31.25 39.08 -23.90
C SER A 92 31.49 40.48 -24.48
N GLU A 93 30.71 41.47 -24.05
CA GLU A 93 30.81 42.87 -24.47
C GLU A 93 31.92 43.62 -23.72
N ILE A 94 32.10 43.32 -22.43
CA ILE A 94 32.91 44.14 -21.52
C ILE A 94 34.35 43.61 -21.38
N VAL A 95 34.61 42.33 -21.68
CA VAL A 95 35.94 41.70 -21.53
C VAL A 95 37.05 42.55 -22.12
N ASN A 96 36.90 43.13 -23.31
CA ASN A 96 37.95 43.91 -23.98
C ASN A 96 38.19 45.32 -23.40
N THR A 97 37.32 45.79 -22.51
CA THR A 97 37.39 47.13 -21.89
C THR A 97 37.95 47.11 -20.47
N LEU A 98 38.06 45.93 -19.87
CA LEU A 98 38.46 45.77 -18.48
C LEU A 98 39.98 45.88 -18.29
N PRO A 99 40.45 46.13 -17.05
CA PRO A 99 41.87 46.03 -16.73
C PRO A 99 42.36 44.58 -16.84
N GLU A 100 43.60 44.37 -17.29
CA GLU A 100 44.19 43.04 -17.58
C GLU A 100 44.03 42.00 -16.45
N LYS A 101 44.04 42.46 -15.19
CA LYS A 101 43.84 41.64 -13.99
C LYS A 101 42.42 41.05 -13.87
N GLU A 102 41.43 41.65 -14.50
CA GLU A 102 40.01 41.28 -14.43
C GLU A 102 39.54 40.52 -15.68
N HIS A 103 40.27 40.63 -16.80
CA HIS A 103 40.00 39.85 -18.01
C HIS A 103 39.91 38.35 -17.74
N THR A 104 40.82 37.82 -16.94
CA THR A 104 40.86 36.38 -16.62
C THR A 104 39.59 35.95 -15.90
N LYS A 105 39.09 36.75 -14.95
CA LYS A 105 37.84 36.48 -14.24
C LYS A 105 36.62 36.53 -15.16
N ALA A 106 36.53 37.57 -15.98
CA ALA A 106 35.42 37.74 -16.93
C ALA A 106 35.40 36.62 -17.99
N ASN A 107 36.59 36.20 -18.48
CA ASN A 107 36.72 35.08 -19.41
C ASN A 107 36.31 33.74 -18.78
N ILE A 108 36.73 33.48 -17.53
CA ILE A 108 36.32 32.27 -16.80
C ILE A 108 34.81 32.25 -16.61
N GLU A 109 34.21 33.38 -16.24
CA GLU A 109 32.77 33.50 -16.08
C GLU A 109 32.02 33.24 -17.39
N TYR A 110 32.43 33.91 -18.48
CA TYR A 110 31.84 33.71 -19.80
C TYR A 110 31.90 32.23 -20.23
N LEU A 111 33.09 31.61 -20.16
CA LEU A 111 33.26 30.21 -20.50
C LEU A 111 32.43 29.30 -19.59
N GLY A 112 32.31 29.63 -18.31
CA GLY A 112 31.49 28.90 -17.35
C GLY A 112 30.00 28.93 -17.70
N LEU A 113 29.48 30.08 -18.13
CA LEU A 113 28.08 30.26 -18.54
C LEU A 113 27.79 29.53 -19.85
N VAL A 114 28.66 29.69 -20.87
CA VAL A 114 28.55 29.00 -22.17
C VAL A 114 28.55 27.46 -21.99
N LEU A 115 29.41 26.95 -21.11
CA LEU A 115 29.52 25.50 -20.86
C LEU A 115 28.49 24.97 -19.86
N PHE A 116 27.66 25.82 -19.25
CA PHE A 116 26.69 25.43 -18.23
C PHE A 116 25.73 24.34 -18.75
N GLY A 117 25.21 24.52 -19.96
CA GLY A 117 24.30 23.56 -20.59
C GLY A 117 24.97 22.21 -20.89
N PHE A 118 26.22 22.22 -21.33
CA PHE A 118 27.00 20.99 -21.57
C PHE A 118 27.25 20.25 -20.26
N HIS A 119 27.67 20.95 -19.22
CA HIS A 119 27.91 20.38 -17.91
C HIS A 119 26.64 19.76 -17.30
N GLY A 120 25.47 20.38 -17.52
CA GLY A 120 24.18 19.81 -17.14
C GLY A 120 23.89 18.47 -17.83
N LYS A 121 24.22 18.32 -19.12
CA LYS A 121 24.08 17.06 -19.86
C LYS A 121 25.05 16.00 -19.33
N LEU A 122 26.32 16.37 -19.15
CA LEU A 122 27.35 15.47 -18.65
C LEU A 122 27.02 14.95 -17.24
N ARG A 123 26.51 15.81 -16.35
CA ARG A 123 26.04 15.39 -15.03
C ARG A 123 24.88 14.39 -15.11
N LYS A 124 23.90 14.62 -15.99
CA LYS A 124 22.77 13.69 -16.18
C LYS A 124 23.23 12.33 -16.71
N GLU A 125 24.17 12.32 -17.65
CA GLU A 125 24.76 11.10 -18.20
C GLU A 125 25.54 10.33 -17.14
N VAL A 126 26.46 10.99 -16.42
CA VAL A 126 27.19 10.38 -15.31
C VAL A 126 26.21 9.83 -14.28
N MET A 127 25.22 10.62 -13.85
CA MET A 127 24.21 10.14 -12.91
C MET A 127 23.45 8.92 -13.42
N SER A 128 23.14 8.84 -14.72
CA SER A 128 22.48 7.66 -15.29
C SER A 128 23.31 6.38 -15.20
N HIS A 129 24.65 6.52 -15.19
CA HIS A 129 25.59 5.41 -15.06
C HIS A 129 26.03 5.13 -13.62
N THR A 130 26.04 6.16 -12.75
CA THR A 130 26.49 6.05 -11.35
C THR A 130 25.37 5.81 -10.37
N VAL A 131 24.11 6.13 -10.72
CA VAL A 131 22.96 5.66 -9.96
C VAL A 131 23.08 4.14 -10.00
N LEU A 132 23.41 3.57 -8.84
CA LEU A 132 23.45 2.14 -8.62
C LEU A 132 22.10 1.62 -9.10
N VAL A 133 22.05 1.06 -10.31
CA VAL A 133 20.92 0.25 -10.75
C VAL A 133 20.83 -0.79 -9.67
N SER A 134 19.83 -0.68 -8.79
CA SER A 134 19.65 -1.68 -7.74
C SER A 134 19.69 -3.01 -8.47
N PRO A 135 20.61 -3.94 -8.14
CA PRO A 135 20.93 -5.11 -8.97
C PRO A 135 19.79 -6.12 -9.09
N THR A 136 18.58 -5.69 -8.76
CA THR A 136 17.39 -6.49 -8.64
C THR A 136 16.25 -5.73 -9.30
N GLU A 137 16.01 -6.10 -10.56
CA GLU A 137 14.73 -5.93 -11.27
C GLU A 137 13.52 -6.39 -10.43
N PHE A 138 13.77 -7.12 -9.34
CA PHE A 138 12.81 -7.60 -8.35
C PHE A 138 12.03 -6.49 -7.64
N PHE A 139 12.62 -5.30 -7.44
CA PHE A 139 11.88 -4.17 -6.87
C PHE A 139 10.94 -3.52 -7.89
N ILE A 140 11.23 -3.68 -9.19
CA ILE A 140 10.40 -3.17 -10.29
C ILE A 140 9.30 -4.20 -10.64
N ASN A 141 9.64 -5.49 -10.61
CA ASN A 141 8.71 -6.57 -10.85
C ASN A 141 8.97 -7.75 -9.88
N PRO A 142 8.18 -7.90 -8.80
CA PRO A 142 8.34 -9.02 -7.89
C PRO A 142 7.95 -10.37 -8.52
N TRP A 143 7.28 -10.36 -9.68
CA TRP A 143 6.85 -11.56 -10.39
C TRP A 143 7.93 -12.15 -11.30
N SER A 144 9.03 -11.42 -11.57
CA SER A 144 10.11 -11.92 -12.43
C SER A 144 10.90 -13.07 -11.80
N ILE A 145 10.95 -13.15 -10.46
CA ILE A 145 11.62 -14.25 -9.72
C ILE A 145 10.71 -15.47 -9.56
N ARG A 146 9.39 -15.27 -9.65
CA ARG A 146 8.46 -16.29 -9.20
C ARG A 146 8.54 -17.50 -10.14
N LEU A 147 9.07 -18.61 -9.61
CA LEU A 147 9.00 -19.90 -10.28
C LEU A 147 7.52 -20.21 -10.58
N THR A 148 7.23 -20.50 -11.85
CA THR A 148 5.89 -20.93 -12.24
C THR A 148 5.56 -22.25 -11.55
N LYS A 149 4.29 -22.43 -11.17
CA LYS A 149 3.81 -23.66 -10.53
C LYS A 149 4.25 -24.93 -11.28
N HIS A 150 4.32 -24.85 -12.61
CA HIS A 150 4.76 -25.96 -13.46
C HIS A 150 6.24 -26.32 -13.25
N LYS A 151 7.14 -25.32 -13.22
CA LYS A 151 8.57 -25.54 -12.95
C LYS A 151 8.80 -26.11 -11.56
N TYR A 152 8.11 -25.57 -10.55
CA TYR A 152 8.16 -26.11 -9.18
C TYR A 152 7.75 -27.59 -9.12
N ILE A 153 6.65 -27.97 -9.78
CA ILE A 153 6.19 -29.36 -9.83
C ILE A 153 7.21 -30.24 -10.55
N GLN A 154 7.83 -29.76 -11.63
CA GLN A 154 8.85 -30.49 -12.37
C GLN A 154 10.09 -30.78 -11.49
N GLU A 155 10.61 -29.78 -10.78
CA GLU A 155 11.73 -29.93 -9.84
C GLU A 155 11.37 -30.86 -8.67
N PHE A 156 10.18 -30.68 -8.08
CA PHE A 156 9.67 -31.54 -7.02
C PHE A 156 9.53 -33.01 -7.47
N ASN A 157 9.14 -33.23 -8.73
CA ASN A 157 9.01 -34.57 -9.30
C ASN A 157 10.37 -35.25 -9.53
N GLN A 158 11.42 -34.47 -9.77
CA GLN A 158 12.80 -34.95 -9.99
C GLN A 158 13.55 -35.21 -8.68
N HIS A 159 12.98 -34.84 -7.52
CA HIS A 159 13.65 -34.96 -6.23
C HIS A 159 13.84 -36.45 -5.85
N PRO A 160 15.07 -36.90 -5.53
CA PRO A 160 15.37 -38.31 -5.25
C PRO A 160 14.63 -38.85 -4.02
N GLU A 161 14.29 -37.97 -3.08
CA GLU A 161 13.53 -38.31 -1.87
C GLU A 161 12.11 -38.78 -2.18
N ARG A 162 11.51 -38.36 -3.31
CA ARG A 162 10.16 -38.77 -3.69
C ARG A 162 10.09 -40.27 -3.97
N GLU A 163 11.10 -40.81 -4.62
CA GLU A 163 11.16 -42.26 -4.88
C GLU A 163 11.31 -43.05 -3.58
N VAL A 164 12.11 -42.54 -2.64
CA VAL A 164 12.30 -43.15 -1.32
C VAL A 164 11.00 -43.13 -0.52
N LEU A 165 10.32 -41.98 -0.46
CA LEU A 165 9.03 -41.85 0.21
C LEU A 165 7.95 -42.69 -0.47
N GLY A 166 7.97 -42.79 -1.80
CA GLY A 166 7.07 -43.66 -2.56
C GLY A 166 7.25 -45.14 -2.21
N LYS A 167 8.51 -45.60 -2.14
CA LYS A 167 8.85 -46.97 -1.72
C LYS A 167 8.42 -47.23 -0.27
N LYS A 168 8.69 -46.30 0.65
CA LYS A 168 8.26 -46.37 2.06
C LYS A 168 6.74 -46.44 2.19
N ARG A 169 5.99 -45.60 1.46
CA ARG A 169 4.52 -45.62 1.48
C ARG A 169 3.95 -46.92 0.93
N LYS A 170 4.56 -47.48 -0.11
CA LYS A 170 4.16 -48.79 -0.65
C LYS A 170 4.41 -49.91 0.35
N SER A 171 5.56 -49.92 1.02
CA SER A 171 5.89 -50.96 2.00
C SER A 171 5.02 -50.87 3.26
N THR A 172 4.75 -49.67 3.78
CA THR A 172 3.85 -49.49 4.93
C THR A 172 2.42 -49.89 4.61
N ASN A 173 1.90 -49.48 3.45
CA ASN A 173 0.56 -49.86 3.00
C ASN A 173 0.45 -51.39 2.79
N TYR A 174 1.48 -52.02 2.23
CA TYR A 174 1.50 -53.47 2.05
C TYR A 174 1.49 -54.21 3.40
N ALA A 175 2.29 -53.77 4.36
CA ALA A 175 2.30 -54.35 5.71
C ALA A 175 0.93 -54.20 6.40
N PHE A 176 0.28 -53.04 6.25
CA PHE A 176 -1.07 -52.82 6.76
C PHE A 176 -2.10 -53.80 6.15
N LEU A 177 -2.07 -53.98 4.83
CA LEU A 177 -2.96 -54.92 4.14
C LEU A 177 -2.73 -56.37 4.58
N GLN A 178 -1.47 -56.77 4.81
CA GLN A 178 -1.15 -58.11 5.31
C GLN A 178 -1.69 -58.33 6.73
N ASN A 179 -1.56 -57.34 7.61
CA ASN A 179 -2.12 -57.40 8.96
C ASN A 179 -3.65 -57.49 8.93
N LEU A 180 -4.30 -56.72 8.05
CA LEU A 180 -5.75 -56.78 7.87
C LEU A 180 -6.18 -58.14 7.33
N ALA A 181 -5.46 -58.71 6.37
CA ALA A 181 -5.72 -60.06 5.87
C ALA A 181 -5.54 -61.14 6.95
N LYS A 182 -4.53 -61.00 7.81
CA LYS A 182 -4.31 -61.88 8.97
C LYS A 182 -5.50 -61.81 9.95
N HIS A 183 -5.91 -60.60 10.32
CA HIS A 183 -7.06 -60.38 11.19
C HIS A 183 -8.36 -60.99 10.62
N ILE A 184 -8.58 -60.88 9.30
CA ILE A 184 -9.73 -61.53 8.64
C ILE A 184 -9.68 -63.06 8.77
N ARG A 185 -8.49 -63.68 8.67
CA ARG A 185 -8.34 -65.14 8.86
C ARG A 185 -8.64 -65.55 10.29
N GLU A 186 -8.07 -64.83 11.27
CA GLU A 186 -8.32 -65.06 12.70
C GLU A 186 -9.82 -64.92 13.02
N PHE A 187 -10.50 -63.91 12.44
CA PHE A 187 -11.93 -63.72 12.60
C PHE A 187 -12.76 -64.90 12.04
N ARG A 188 -12.36 -65.44 10.87
CA ARG A 188 -13.01 -66.64 10.30
C ARG A 188 -12.81 -67.88 11.18
N GLU A 189 -11.62 -68.05 11.75
CA GLU A 189 -11.32 -69.15 12.67
C GLU A 189 -12.11 -69.03 13.97
N PHE A 190 -12.22 -67.81 14.51
CA PHE A 190 -13.08 -67.52 15.66
C PHE A 190 -14.53 -67.91 15.38
N TYR A 191 -15.08 -67.52 14.22
CA TYR A 191 -16.44 -67.87 13.82
C TYR A 191 -16.63 -69.39 13.70
N LYS A 192 -15.67 -70.11 13.07
CA LYS A 192 -15.69 -71.57 12.97
C LYS A 192 -15.67 -72.25 14.34
N ASN A 193 -14.85 -71.75 15.27
CA ASN A 193 -14.77 -72.26 16.63
C ASN A 193 -16.06 -71.99 17.41
N SER A 194 -16.67 -70.81 17.23
CA SER A 194 -17.96 -70.48 17.83
C SER A 194 -19.07 -71.42 17.35
N LEU A 195 -19.17 -71.64 16.03
CA LEU A 195 -20.13 -72.61 15.46
C LEU A 195 -19.93 -74.01 16.02
N ASN A 196 -18.68 -74.46 16.16
CA ASN A 196 -18.38 -75.75 16.75
C ASN A 196 -18.80 -75.83 18.23
N LYS A 197 -18.61 -74.77 19.02
CA LYS A 197 -19.08 -74.68 20.41
C LYS A 197 -20.62 -74.74 20.47
N HIS A 198 -21.31 -73.97 19.64
CA HIS A 198 -22.77 -74.01 19.55
C HIS A 198 -23.29 -75.41 19.17
N ARG A 199 -22.64 -76.07 18.20
CA ARG A 199 -23.00 -77.45 17.81
C ARG A 199 -22.78 -78.46 18.94
N LYS A 200 -21.71 -78.31 19.73
CA LYS A 200 -21.47 -79.14 20.92
C LYS A 200 -22.56 -78.94 21.97
N VAL A 201 -22.91 -77.69 22.29
CA VAL A 201 -23.97 -77.35 23.26
C VAL A 201 -25.33 -77.86 22.78
N TYR A 202 -25.66 -77.68 21.50
CA TYR A 202 -26.88 -78.22 20.93
C TYR A 202 -26.94 -79.75 21.07
N LYS A 203 -25.85 -80.44 20.75
CA LYS A 203 -25.78 -81.91 20.87
C LYS A 203 -25.86 -82.39 22.32
N SER A 204 -25.24 -81.70 23.28
CA SER A 204 -25.36 -82.05 24.70
C SER A 204 -26.78 -81.82 25.20
N CYS A 205 -27.40 -80.68 24.86
CA CYS A 205 -28.78 -80.39 25.22
C CYS A 205 -29.76 -81.43 24.64
N TRP A 206 -29.53 -81.88 23.40
CA TRP A 206 -30.32 -82.95 22.79
C TRP A 206 -30.12 -84.31 23.47
N ASN A 207 -28.89 -84.66 23.83
CA ASN A 207 -28.60 -85.89 24.57
C ASN A 207 -29.19 -85.86 25.99
N ASP A 208 -29.09 -84.72 26.69
CA ASP A 208 -29.65 -84.55 28.04
C ASP A 208 -31.19 -84.55 28.01
N ALA A 209 -31.81 -83.94 26.99
CA ALA A 209 -33.25 -84.02 26.78
C ALA A 209 -33.72 -85.45 26.46
N GLY A 210 -32.94 -86.20 25.68
CA GLY A 210 -33.17 -87.63 25.44
C GLY A 210 -33.09 -88.45 26.72
N ILE A 211 -32.06 -88.22 27.54
CA ILE A 211 -31.90 -88.87 28.86
C ILE A 211 -33.05 -88.51 29.81
N CYS A 212 -33.53 -87.26 29.80
CA CYS A 212 -34.70 -86.85 30.58
C CYS A 212 -36.02 -87.49 30.09
N LEU A 213 -36.20 -87.66 28.78
CA LEU A 213 -37.34 -88.39 28.21
C LEU A 213 -37.29 -89.88 28.57
N ASP A 214 -36.11 -90.50 28.46
CA ASP A 214 -35.92 -91.91 28.78
C ASP A 214 -36.11 -92.18 30.28
N LEU A 215 -35.63 -91.28 31.16
CA LEU A 215 -35.87 -91.35 32.60
C LEU A 215 -37.35 -91.10 32.97
N SER A 216 -38.04 -90.21 32.24
CA SER A 216 -39.48 -89.96 32.43
C SER A 216 -40.31 -91.18 32.02
N ILE A 217 -40.00 -91.80 30.89
CA ILE A 217 -40.68 -93.02 30.40
C ILE A 217 -40.39 -94.21 31.32
N ALA A 218 -39.15 -94.39 31.76
CA ALA A 218 -38.77 -95.45 32.69
C ALA A 218 -39.42 -95.26 34.08
N SER A 219 -39.54 -94.02 34.57
CA SER A 219 -40.23 -93.73 35.83
C SER A 219 -41.73 -93.94 35.73
N TRP A 220 -42.34 -93.70 34.57
CA TRP A 220 -43.77 -93.95 34.34
C TRP A 220 -44.07 -95.46 34.31
N PHE A 221 -43.20 -96.27 33.69
CA PHE A 221 -43.32 -97.73 33.70
C PHE A 221 -43.15 -98.36 35.09
N LYS A 222 -42.35 -97.76 35.97
CA LYS A 222 -42.11 -98.27 37.32
C LYS A 222 -43.24 -97.95 38.31
N LEU A 223 -44.13 -97.03 37.97
CA LEU A 223 -45.32 -96.67 38.76
C LEU A 223 -46.57 -97.46 38.35
N HIS A 224 -46.51 -98.21 37.25
CA HIS A 224 -47.64 -98.96 36.69
C HIS A 224 -47.44 -100.49 36.66
N ILE A 225 -46.48 -101.00 37.45
CA ILE A 225 -46.32 -102.42 37.81
C ILE A 225 -46.42 -102.53 39.33
#